data_AF-A0A256XI19-F1
#
_entry.id   AF-A0A256XI19-F1
#
_cell.length_a   1.000
_cell.length_b   1.000
_cell.length_c   1.000
_cell.angle_alpha   90.00
_cell.angle_beta   90.00
_cell.angle_gamma   90.00
#
_symmetry.space_group_name_H-M   'P 1'
#
loop_
_entity.id
_entity.type
_entity.pdbx_description
1 polymer ?
#
loop_
_entity_poly.entity_id
_entity_poly.type
_entity_poly.pdbx_seq_one_letter_code
_entity_poly.pdbx_strand_id
1 'polypeptide(L)'
;DKHPWLNGGKLPSAILLSGRLDDLKWENKGTKSFIIETSKIYESTDLKVLALRISAFTPSGNFVKSFKVKILEEDSVIEEFEIPAYSRNLYSETNAILIALPPSANVIMIENNKIEV
;
A
#
# COMPACT_ATOMS: atom_id res chain seq x y z
N ASP A 1 -10.02 -0.88 -23.19
CA ASP A 1 -9.76 -1.89 -22.13
C ASP A 1 -9.73 -1.25 -20.76
N LYS A 2 -10.30 -1.91 -19.75
CA LYS A 2 -10.29 -1.41 -18.36
C LYS A 2 -8.92 -1.54 -17.67
N HIS A 3 -8.01 -2.33 -18.25
CA HIS A 3 -6.71 -2.69 -17.66
C HIS A 3 -5.58 -2.66 -18.71
N PRO A 4 -5.18 -1.47 -19.19
CA PRO A 4 -4.20 -1.33 -20.28
C PRO A 4 -2.81 -1.93 -19.98
N TRP A 5 -2.47 -2.16 -18.71
CA TRP A 5 -1.21 -2.79 -18.30
C TRP A 5 -1.10 -4.28 -18.64
N LEU A 6 -2.21 -4.98 -18.90
CA LEU A 6 -2.19 -6.39 -19.32
C LEU A 6 -1.67 -6.57 -20.76
N ASN A 7 -1.64 -5.49 -21.55
CA ASN A 7 -1.25 -5.50 -22.97
C ASN A 7 0.07 -4.75 -23.23
N GLY A 8 1.03 -4.87 -22.30
CA GLY A 8 2.34 -4.19 -22.42
C GLY A 8 2.31 -2.68 -22.12
N GLY A 9 1.20 -2.17 -21.57
CA GLY A 9 1.12 -0.82 -21.03
C GLY A 9 1.88 -0.68 -19.69
N LYS A 10 2.10 0.57 -19.25
CA LYS A 10 2.74 0.86 -17.96
C LYS A 10 1.94 0.22 -16.81
N LEU A 11 2.59 -0.62 -16.01
CA LEU A 11 2.01 -1.17 -14.78
C LEU A 11 1.65 -0.02 -13.83
N PRO A 12 0.42 0.03 -13.29
CA PRO A 12 0.09 0.97 -12.24
C PRO A 12 0.84 0.56 -10.97
N SER A 13 1.35 1.55 -10.25
CA SER A 13 2.19 1.29 -9.08
C SER A 13 1.40 0.82 -7.87
N ALA A 14 0.08 1.01 -7.88
CA ALA A 14 -0.84 0.33 -6.97
C ALA A 14 -2.11 -0.13 -7.68
N ILE A 15 -2.54 -1.35 -7.36
CA ILE A 15 -3.83 -1.91 -7.77
C ILE A 15 -4.62 -2.27 -6.52
N LEU A 16 -5.81 -1.69 -6.39
CA LEU A 16 -6.77 -2.11 -5.37
C LEU A 16 -7.29 -3.50 -5.71
N LEU A 17 -7.15 -4.43 -4.77
CA LEU A 17 -7.69 -5.77 -4.93
C LEU A 17 -9.11 -5.83 -4.39
N SER A 18 -10.03 -6.29 -5.24
CA SER A 18 -11.36 -6.72 -4.83
C SER A 18 -11.30 -8.20 -4.45
N GLY A 19 -10.94 -8.49 -3.20
CA GLY A 19 -10.85 -9.87 -2.74
C GLY A 19 -10.36 -10.00 -1.30
N ARG A 20 -10.63 -11.17 -0.70
CA ARG A 20 -10.12 -11.54 0.62
C ARG A 20 -8.73 -12.13 0.42
N LEU A 21 -7.70 -11.40 0.83
CA LEU A 21 -6.31 -11.88 0.87
C LEU A 21 -6.00 -12.55 2.22
N ASP A 22 -6.97 -13.28 2.75
CA ASP A 22 -6.92 -13.85 4.09
C ASP A 22 -5.86 -14.97 4.18
N ASP A 23 -5.45 -15.54 3.04
CA ASP A 23 -4.40 -16.57 2.94
C ASP A 23 -2.98 -16.00 2.98
N LEU A 24 -2.81 -14.68 2.87
CA LEU A 24 -1.49 -14.06 2.99
C LEU A 24 -1.05 -14.03 4.45
N LYS A 25 0.23 -14.32 4.69
CA LYS A 25 0.85 -14.10 6.00
C LYS A 25 1.19 -12.61 6.12
N TRP A 26 0.51 -11.94 7.04
CA TRP A 26 0.64 -10.52 7.28
C TRP A 26 1.59 -10.22 8.43
N GLU A 27 2.44 -9.22 8.25
CA GLU A 27 3.23 -8.59 9.29
C GLU A 27 2.65 -7.20 9.59
N ASN A 28 2.52 -6.87 10.86
CA ASN A 28 1.92 -5.61 11.30
C ASN A 28 3.01 -4.62 11.69
N LYS A 29 2.96 -3.42 11.10
CA LYS A 29 3.82 -2.28 11.40
C LYS A 29 2.97 -1.08 11.83
N GLY A 30 3.53 -0.17 12.63
CA GLY A 30 2.87 1.08 13.02
C GLY A 30 2.57 1.21 14.52
N THR A 31 1.46 1.90 14.83
CA THR A 31 1.04 2.28 16.19
C THR A 31 -0.36 1.76 16.51
N LYS A 32 -0.84 1.96 17.75
CA LYS A 32 -2.20 1.57 18.15
C LYS A 32 -3.31 2.28 17.37
N SER A 33 -3.04 3.49 16.87
CA SER A 33 -4.01 4.29 16.10
C SER A 33 -3.80 4.19 14.60
N PHE A 34 -2.74 3.52 14.14
CA PHE A 34 -2.39 3.41 12.74
C PHE A 34 -1.63 2.11 12.48
N ILE A 35 -2.26 1.17 11.79
CA ILE A 35 -1.69 -0.15 11.50
C ILE A 35 -1.50 -0.28 10.00
N ILE A 36 -0.33 -0.76 9.61
CA ILE A 36 -0.04 -1.20 8.24
C ILE A 36 0.23 -2.69 8.29
N GLU A 37 -0.58 -3.44 7.58
CA GLU A 37 -0.40 -4.88 7.40
C GLU A 37 0.31 -5.08 6.06
N THR A 38 1.45 -5.76 6.06
CA THR A 38 2.25 -6.05 4.85
C THR A 38 2.41 -7.55 4.66
N SER A 39 2.27 -8.05 3.43
CA SER A 39 2.63 -9.42 3.11
C SER A 39 4.14 -9.59 2.96
N LYS A 40 4.60 -10.82 2.78
CA LYS A 40 5.94 -11.07 2.23
C LYS A 40 6.09 -10.35 0.88
N ILE A 41 7.29 -9.81 0.65
CA ILE A 41 7.69 -9.20 -0.62
C ILE A 41 8.10 -10.30 -1.60
N TYR A 42 7.57 -10.21 -2.81
CA TYR A 42 7.94 -11.08 -3.91
C TYR A 42 8.85 -10.31 -4.86
N GLU A 43 10.06 -10.79 -5.05
CA GLU A 43 11.06 -10.15 -5.91
C GLU A 43 11.32 -11.01 -7.14
N SER A 44 11.35 -10.38 -8.30
CA SER A 44 11.93 -10.89 -9.54
C SER A 44 12.96 -9.88 -10.06
N THR A 45 13.73 -10.26 -11.07
CA THR A 45 14.81 -9.43 -11.64
C THR A 45 14.39 -8.00 -11.95
N ASP A 46 13.13 -7.81 -12.36
CA ASP A 46 12.62 -6.53 -12.88
C ASP A 46 11.46 -5.94 -12.06
N LEU A 47 11.05 -6.60 -10.97
CA LEU A 47 9.87 -6.17 -10.22
C LEU A 47 9.90 -6.63 -8.76
N LYS A 48 9.55 -5.73 -7.84
CA LYS A 48 9.15 -6.11 -6.49
C LYS A 48 7.64 -5.93 -6.33
N VAL A 49 6.98 -6.90 -5.70
CA VAL A 49 5.55 -6.87 -5.44
C VAL A 49 5.29 -7.08 -3.96
N LEU A 50 4.47 -6.20 -3.39
CA LEU A 50 4.04 -6.26 -2.00
C LEU A 50 2.51 -6.13 -1.94
N ALA A 51 1.85 -6.95 -1.13
CA ALA A 51 0.48 -6.67 -0.72
C ALA A 51 0.48 -5.88 0.59
N LEU A 52 -0.38 -4.87 0.71
CA LEU A 52 -0.57 -4.15 1.96
C LEU A 52 -2.03 -3.77 2.25
N ARG A 53 -2.34 -3.54 3.52
CA ARG A 53 -3.58 -2.92 4.00
C ARG A 53 -3.25 -1.85 5.04
N ILE A 54 -3.94 -0.71 4.99
CA ILE A 54 -3.73 0.40 5.91
C ILE A 54 -5.00 0.60 6.71
N SER A 55 -4.87 0.74 8.03
CA SER A 55 -5.97 1.02 8.94
C SER A 55 -5.61 2.19 9.87
N ALA A 56 -6.45 3.22 9.93
CA ALA A 56 -6.33 4.33 10.85
C ALA A 56 -7.54 4.35 11.81
N PHE A 57 -7.29 4.18 13.10
CA PHE A 57 -8.32 4.18 14.13
C PHE A 57 -8.59 5.61 14.58
N THR A 58 -9.84 6.03 14.44
CA THR A 58 -10.27 7.41 14.68
C THR A 58 -11.47 7.41 15.60
N PRO A 59 -11.28 7.17 16.92
CA PRO A 59 -12.37 7.05 17.88
C PRO A 59 -13.24 8.33 17.99
N SER A 60 -12.69 9.47 17.59
CA SER A 60 -13.37 10.77 17.55
C SER A 60 -14.27 10.99 16.33
N GLY A 61 -14.34 10.04 15.38
CA GLY A 61 -15.19 10.14 14.18
C GLY A 61 -14.57 10.92 13.01
N ASN A 62 -13.32 11.38 13.12
CA ASN A 62 -12.61 12.05 12.03
C ASN A 62 -12.04 11.02 11.05
N PHE A 63 -12.86 10.55 10.10
CA PHE A 63 -12.45 9.53 9.14
C PHE A 63 -11.44 10.04 8.10
N VAL A 64 -10.50 9.16 7.74
CA VAL A 64 -9.51 9.39 6.69
C VAL A 64 -10.12 9.02 5.34
N LYS A 65 -10.00 9.90 4.34
CA LYS A 65 -10.53 9.68 2.99
C LYS A 65 -9.53 8.99 2.05
N SER A 66 -8.25 9.29 2.23
CA SER A 66 -7.16 8.68 1.48
C SER A 66 -5.89 8.66 2.33
N PHE A 67 -5.00 7.72 2.03
CA PHE A 67 -3.66 7.65 2.58
C PHE A 67 -2.66 8.03 1.50
N LYS A 68 -1.71 8.88 1.87
CA LYS A 68 -0.61 9.29 1.00
C LYS A 68 0.52 8.26 1.06
N VAL A 69 0.92 7.76 -0.10
CA VAL A 69 2.01 6.80 -0.26
C VAL A 69 3.11 7.40 -1.11
N LYS A 70 4.36 7.25 -0.65
CA LYS A 70 5.56 7.60 -1.41
C LYS A 70 6.45 6.38 -1.54
N ILE A 71 6.97 6.15 -2.74
CA ILE A 71 8.01 5.16 -3.01
C ILE A 71 9.33 5.89 -3.13
N LEU A 72 10.33 5.43 -2.39
CA LEU A 72 11.65 6.03 -2.36
C LEU A 72 12.70 5.06 -2.89
N GLU A 73 13.71 5.66 -3.52
CA GLU A 73 15.02 5.09 -3.79
C GLU A 73 16.02 5.89 -2.96
N GLU A 74 16.67 5.22 -2.01
CA GLU A 74 17.46 5.85 -0.94
C GLU A 74 16.60 6.82 -0.13
N ASP A 75 16.78 8.12 -0.33
CA ASP A 75 16.00 9.20 0.29
C ASP A 75 15.20 10.03 -0.74
N SER A 76 15.27 9.67 -2.02
CA SER A 76 14.59 10.39 -3.10
C SER A 76 13.23 9.78 -3.40
N VAL A 77 12.19 10.62 -3.43
CA VAL A 77 10.83 10.20 -3.82
C VAL A 77 10.80 9.98 -5.34
N ILE A 78 10.64 8.73 -5.76
CA ILE A 78 10.53 8.35 -7.17
C ILE A 78 9.08 8.21 -7.61
N GLU A 79 8.16 7.98 -6.67
CA GLU A 79 6.73 7.98 -6.94
C GLU A 79 5.92 8.44 -5.74
N GLU A 80 4.78 9.07 -6.01
CA GLU A 80 3.82 9.52 -5.01
C GLU A 80 2.40 9.36 -5.53
N PHE A 81 1.53 8.77 -4.72
CA PHE A 81 0.11 8.61 -5.04
C PHE A 81 -0.75 8.50 -3.79
N GLU A 82 -2.07 8.64 -3.97
CA GLU A 82 -3.05 8.47 -2.92
C GLU A 82 -3.83 7.18 -3.08
N ILE A 83 -4.11 6.54 -1.95
CA ILE A 83 -4.92 5.33 -1.88
C ILE A 83 -6.23 5.68 -1.16
N PRO A 84 -7.40 5.43 -1.77
CA PRO A 84 -8.68 5.71 -1.12
C PRO A 84 -8.90 4.78 0.09
N ALA A 85 -9.48 5.36 1.14
CA ALA A 85 -9.88 4.66 2.36
C ALA A 85 -11.41 4.62 2.48
N TYR A 86 -11.88 3.59 3.17
CA TYR A 86 -13.29 3.33 3.45
C TYR A 86 -13.53 3.44 4.95
N SER A 87 -14.56 4.17 5.33
CA SER A 87 -14.92 4.34 6.74
C SER A 87 -15.63 3.11 7.28
N ARG A 88 -15.23 2.68 8.48
CA ARG A 88 -15.74 1.53 9.23
C ARG A 88 -15.97 1.92 10.68
N ASN A 89 -17.07 2.63 10.97
CA ASN A 89 -17.51 3.06 12.31
C ASN A 89 -16.45 3.72 13.22
N LEU A 90 -15.47 2.95 13.70
CA LEU A 90 -14.40 3.37 14.60
C LEU A 90 -13.05 3.59 13.90
N TYR A 91 -12.91 3.21 12.63
CA TYR A 91 -11.64 3.32 11.89
C TYR A 91 -11.88 3.55 10.39
N SER A 92 -10.83 3.91 9.67
CA SER A 92 -10.79 3.99 8.20
C SER A 92 -9.78 2.98 7.70
N GLU A 93 -10.13 2.20 6.69
CA GLU A 93 -9.26 1.15 6.14
C GLU A 93 -9.18 1.21 4.62
N THR A 94 -8.11 0.69 4.06
CA THR A 94 -8.06 0.38 2.63
C THR A 94 -8.58 -1.04 2.39
N ASN A 95 -9.02 -1.33 1.16
CA ASN A 95 -8.98 -2.73 0.70
C ASN A 95 -7.53 -3.21 0.66
N ALA A 96 -7.31 -4.50 0.46
CA ALA A 96 -5.97 -4.97 0.20
C ALA A 96 -5.45 -4.40 -1.13
N ILE A 97 -4.16 -4.10 -1.17
CA ILE A 97 -3.52 -3.35 -2.24
C ILE A 97 -2.32 -4.12 -2.70
N LEU A 98 -2.20 -4.39 -3.99
CA LEU A 98 -0.92 -4.79 -4.57
C LEU A 98 -0.18 -3.54 -4.99
N ILE A 99 1.04 -3.39 -4.47
CA ILE A 99 1.97 -2.37 -4.89
C ILE A 99 3.04 -3.05 -5.74
N ALA A 100 3.19 -2.54 -6.96
CA ALA A 100 4.23 -2.92 -7.89
C ALA A 100 5.32 -1.84 -7.81
N LEU A 101 6.50 -2.22 -7.35
CA LEU A 101 7.61 -1.31 -7.12
C LEU A 101 8.70 -1.50 -8.18
N PRO A 102 9.36 -0.40 -8.61
CA PRO A 102 10.61 -0.50 -9.36
C PRO A 102 11.66 -1.32 -8.58
N PRO A 103 12.58 -2.03 -9.27
CA PRO A 103 13.65 -2.78 -8.61
C PRO A 103 14.53 -1.95 -7.68
N SER A 104 14.72 -0.66 -7.99
CA SER A 104 15.53 0.27 -7.20
C SER A 104 14.83 0.78 -5.94
N ALA A 105 13.52 0.56 -5.79
CA ALA A 105 12.79 0.97 -4.60
C ALA A 105 13.26 0.17 -3.38
N ASN A 106 13.60 0.89 -2.32
CA ASN A 106 14.05 0.33 -1.05
C ASN A 106 13.15 0.70 0.12
N VAL A 107 12.29 1.73 -0.05
CA VAL A 107 11.41 2.22 1.01
C VAL A 107 10.03 2.60 0.47
N ILE A 108 8.98 2.17 1.18
CA ILE A 108 7.63 2.74 1.08
C ILE A 108 7.38 3.59 2.33
N MET A 109 6.98 4.84 2.11
CA MET A 109 6.48 5.73 3.16
C MET A 109 4.96 5.83 3.05
N ILE A 110 4.25 5.54 4.13
CA ILE A 110 2.81 5.73 4.24
C ILE A 110 2.55 6.73 5.35
N GLU A 111 2.08 7.92 4.97
CA GLU A 111 2.10 9.11 5.84
C GLU A 111 3.51 9.34 6.42
N ASN A 112 3.70 9.13 7.73
CA ASN A 112 4.97 9.27 8.44
C ASN A 112 5.60 7.92 8.83
N ASN A 113 5.10 6.80 8.33
CA ASN A 113 5.59 5.45 8.66
C ASN A 113 6.47 4.89 7.54
N LYS A 114 7.67 4.43 7.90
CA LYS A 114 8.65 3.83 6.99
C LYS A 114 8.51 2.31 6.92
N ILE A 115 8.53 1.75 5.71
CA ILE A 115 8.55 0.31 5.44
C ILE A 115 9.71 0.02 4.50
N GLU A 116 10.66 -0.79 4.95
CA GLU A 116 11.74 -1.29 4.09
C GLU A 116 11.23 -2.41 3.20
N VAL A 117 11.64 -2.38 1.93
CA VAL A 117 11.17 -3.26 0.86
C VAL A 117 12.24 -3.72 -0.11
#